data_AF-A0A8S4AV95-F1
#
_entry.id   AF-A0A8S4AV95-F1
#
_cell.length_a   1.000
_cell.length_b   1.000
_cell.length_c   1.000
_cell.angle_alpha   90.00
_cell.angle_beta   90.00
_cell.angle_gamma   90.00
#
_symmetry.space_group_name_H-M   'P 1'
#
loop_
_entity.id
_entity.type
_entity.pdbx_description
1 polymer ?
#
loop_
_entity_poly.entity_id
_entity_poly.type
_entity_poly.pdbx_seq_one_letter_code
_entity_poly.pdbx_strand_id
1 'polypeptide(L)'
;MNRFKTSKFKNTTPKIAKKDEWINNVRGGSYSCQGNHIKASSKLIAFNTEQAGGGMVGLTSVKPGSNGQWTVTQISCHSDVVTDMDFSPFDESLLATCSGDETVKLWRLCDPEQEQPSSPELTLRPGQGRLELLHFHPTSSGLLAVSTTKCPQIWETSRRDAPLAGSCRGKKCLFTGTVT
;
A
#
# COMPACT_ATOMS: atom_id res chain seq x y z
N MET A 1 36.22 28.95 -14.84
CA MET A 1 34.78 28.75 -15.14
C MET A 1 34.26 27.62 -14.27
N ASN A 2 33.39 27.89 -13.29
CA ASN A 2 32.83 26.83 -12.43
C ASN A 2 31.80 26.00 -13.19
N ARG A 3 32.17 24.77 -13.50
CA ARG A 3 31.43 23.79 -14.33
C ARG A 3 30.20 23.18 -13.62
N PHE A 4 30.05 23.37 -12.31
CA PHE A 4 28.94 22.81 -11.54
C PHE A 4 28.22 23.87 -10.73
N LYS A 5 26.89 23.99 -10.93
CA LYS A 5 26.02 24.79 -10.06
C LYS A 5 25.86 24.05 -8.73
N THR A 6 26.12 24.75 -7.64
CA THR A 6 25.86 24.24 -6.29
C THR A 6 24.37 23.93 -6.12
N SER A 7 24.05 22.76 -5.57
CA SER A 7 22.66 22.35 -5.31
C SER A 7 21.95 23.36 -4.39
N LYS A 8 20.68 23.67 -4.71
CA LYS A 8 19.81 24.48 -3.84
C LYS A 8 19.49 23.78 -2.51
N PHE A 9 19.71 22.45 -2.45
CA PHE A 9 19.34 21.60 -1.31
C PHE A 9 20.55 21.15 -0.48
N LYS A 10 21.74 21.71 -0.71
CA LYS A 10 22.96 21.32 0.02
C LYS A 10 22.89 21.49 1.54
N ASN A 11 21.94 22.30 2.02
CA ASN A 11 21.74 22.62 3.44
C ASN A 11 20.39 22.10 3.96
N THR A 12 19.71 21.18 3.26
CA THR A 12 18.44 20.62 3.71
C THR A 12 18.69 19.74 4.95
N THR A 13 18.01 20.02 6.05
CA THR A 13 18.08 19.25 7.29
C THR A 13 16.69 18.72 7.67
N PRO A 14 16.59 17.48 8.19
CA PRO A 14 15.32 16.95 8.66
C PRO A 14 14.88 17.69 9.93
N LYS A 15 13.58 18.03 10.00
CA LYS A 15 12.96 18.47 11.24
C LYS A 15 12.29 17.25 11.88
N ILE A 16 12.84 16.82 13.01
CA ILE A 16 12.30 15.70 13.78
C ILE A 16 11.11 16.22 14.60
N ALA A 17 9.95 15.60 14.44
CA ALA A 17 8.74 15.94 15.15
C ALA A 17 8.90 15.69 16.66
N LYS A 18 8.28 16.53 17.49
CA LYS A 18 8.29 16.35 18.94
C LYS A 18 7.44 15.14 19.33
N LYS A 19 7.67 14.57 20.52
CA LYS A 19 6.95 13.39 20.99
C LYS A 19 5.42 13.56 20.98
N ASP A 20 4.92 14.75 21.25
CA ASP A 20 3.48 15.06 21.24
C ASP A 20 2.87 15.07 19.83
N GLU A 21 3.71 15.15 18.80
CA GLU A 21 3.34 15.11 17.39
C GLU A 21 3.50 13.68 16.81
N TRP A 22 3.81 12.69 17.63
CA TRP A 22 3.94 11.30 17.20
C TRP A 22 2.58 10.60 17.19
N ILE A 23 2.39 9.74 16.20
CA ILE A 23 1.26 8.82 16.16
C ILE A 23 1.56 7.69 17.17
N ASN A 24 0.79 7.67 18.26
CA ASN A 24 0.92 6.67 19.32
C ASN A 24 0.03 5.45 19.03
N ASN A 25 0.19 4.39 19.83
CA ASN A 25 -0.61 3.14 19.75
C ASN A 25 -0.47 2.36 18.43
N VAL A 26 0.60 2.60 17.67
CA VAL A 26 0.97 1.79 16.50
C VAL A 26 1.60 0.49 16.98
N ARG A 27 0.89 -0.62 16.78
CA ARG A 27 1.42 -1.98 17.02
C ARG A 27 2.07 -2.51 15.75
N GLY A 28 3.30 -2.07 15.50
CA GLY A 28 4.12 -2.59 14.41
C GLY A 28 4.61 -4.00 14.72
N GLY A 29 4.56 -4.89 13.74
CA GLY A 29 5.10 -6.24 13.82
C GLY A 29 6.45 -6.41 13.13
N SER A 30 7.04 -7.59 13.34
CA SER A 30 8.20 -8.06 12.56
C SER A 30 7.72 -8.93 11.41
N TYR A 31 7.70 -8.37 10.20
CA TYR A 31 7.21 -9.07 9.01
C TYR A 31 8.37 -9.60 8.17
N SER A 32 8.30 -10.85 7.74
CA SER A 32 9.30 -11.49 6.88
C SER A 32 9.05 -11.26 5.38
N CYS A 33 8.39 -10.15 5.01
CA CYS A 33 8.09 -9.79 3.61
C CYS A 33 8.89 -8.59 3.12
N GLN A 34 8.98 -8.45 1.80
CA GLN A 34 9.76 -7.39 1.13
C GLN A 34 8.93 -6.11 0.84
N GLY A 35 7.60 -6.19 0.97
CA GLY A 35 6.71 -5.08 0.68
C GLY A 35 6.79 -3.95 1.70
N ASN A 36 6.07 -2.87 1.42
CA ASN A 36 6.02 -1.71 2.29
C ASN A 36 5.02 -1.96 3.43
N HIS A 37 5.47 -1.75 4.67
CA HIS A 37 4.63 -1.93 5.85
C HIS A 37 3.95 -0.64 6.31
N ILE A 38 4.27 0.49 5.70
CA ILE A 38 3.67 1.80 5.96
C ILE A 38 3.49 2.51 4.62
N LYS A 39 2.27 2.98 4.36
CA LYS A 39 1.91 3.80 3.19
C LYS A 39 1.01 4.93 3.62
N ALA A 40 1.00 6.00 2.84
CA ALA A 40 0.13 7.14 3.10
C ALA A 40 -0.49 7.63 1.79
N SER A 41 -1.75 8.03 1.86
CA SER A 41 -2.36 8.95 0.92
C SER A 41 -2.24 10.38 1.46
N SER A 42 -2.84 11.35 0.78
CA SER A 42 -2.99 12.73 1.27
C SER A 42 -3.86 12.83 2.53
N LYS A 43 -4.68 11.82 2.82
CA LYS A 43 -5.64 11.81 3.93
C LYS A 43 -5.33 10.76 5.00
N LEU A 44 -4.96 9.55 4.58
CA LEU A 44 -4.83 8.39 5.45
C LEU A 44 -3.40 7.87 5.48
N ILE A 45 -3.03 7.24 6.59
CA ILE A 45 -1.82 6.44 6.75
C ILE A 45 -2.27 5.03 7.08
N ALA A 46 -1.78 4.07 6.30
CA ALA A 46 -1.98 2.65 6.50
C ALA A 46 -0.67 2.00 6.92
N PHE A 47 -0.73 1.08 7.87
CA PHE A 47 0.42 0.32 8.31
C PHE A 47 0.05 -1.10 8.69
N ASN A 48 0.96 -2.04 8.48
CA ASN A 48 0.76 -3.40 8.96
C ASN A 48 0.72 -3.42 10.49
N THR A 49 -0.21 -4.19 11.05
CA THR A 49 -0.30 -4.38 12.49
C THR A 49 -0.29 -5.86 12.87
N GLU A 50 0.47 -6.20 13.90
CA GLU A 50 0.59 -7.58 14.38
C GLU A 50 -0.53 -7.86 15.39
N GLN A 51 -1.44 -8.76 15.02
CA GLN A 51 -2.38 -9.38 15.94
C GLN A 51 -2.50 -10.85 15.60
N ALA A 52 -2.55 -11.70 16.63
CA ALA A 52 -2.51 -13.15 16.46
C ALA A 52 -3.67 -13.65 15.57
N GLY A 53 -3.33 -14.27 14.44
CA GLY A 53 -4.25 -15.07 13.63
C GLY A 53 -4.69 -14.53 12.27
N GLY A 54 -4.15 -13.40 11.77
CA GLY A 54 -4.48 -12.92 10.42
C GLY A 54 -3.74 -11.65 9.97
N GLY A 55 -4.00 -11.24 8.73
CA GLY A 55 -3.46 -10.03 8.12
C GLY A 55 -4.31 -8.81 8.43
N MET A 56 -3.92 -8.09 9.49
CA MET A 56 -4.56 -6.85 9.91
C MET A 56 -3.82 -5.63 9.36
N VAL A 57 -4.56 -4.57 9.04
CA VAL A 57 -4.00 -3.25 8.68
C VAL A 57 -4.52 -2.21 9.67
N GLY A 58 -3.60 -1.44 10.25
CA GLY A 58 -3.90 -0.27 11.04
C GLY A 58 -4.04 0.96 10.15
N LEU A 59 -4.95 1.85 10.51
CA LEU A 59 -5.30 3.06 9.77
C LEU A 59 -5.34 4.26 10.71
N THR A 60 -4.83 5.39 10.24
CA THR A 60 -4.94 6.67 10.92
C THR A 60 -4.98 7.82 9.91
N SER A 61 -5.28 9.03 10.36
CA SER A 61 -5.27 10.22 9.52
C SER A 61 -3.87 10.82 9.45
N VAL A 62 -3.53 11.46 8.33
CA VAL A 62 -2.28 12.21 8.18
C VAL A 62 -2.21 13.36 9.18
N LYS A 63 -3.36 13.96 9.50
CA LYS A 63 -3.49 15.08 10.45
C LYS A 63 -4.15 14.60 11.74
N PRO A 64 -3.76 15.16 12.90
CA PRO A 64 -4.44 14.86 14.14
C PRO A 64 -5.90 15.32 14.06
N GLY A 65 -6.77 14.67 14.83
CA GLY A 65 -8.17 15.06 14.97
C GLY A 65 -8.32 16.43 15.64
N SER A 66 -9.56 16.89 15.78
CA SER A 66 -9.89 18.19 16.39
C SER A 66 -9.40 18.33 17.85
N ASN A 67 -9.20 17.22 18.54
CA ASN A 67 -8.64 17.15 19.90
C ASN A 67 -7.10 17.14 19.93
N GLY A 68 -6.43 17.26 18.77
CA GLY A 68 -4.98 17.20 18.65
C GLY A 68 -4.38 15.79 18.79
N GLN A 69 -5.22 14.75 18.80
CA GLN A 69 -4.79 13.36 18.94
C GLN A 69 -5.07 12.58 17.65
N TRP A 70 -4.26 11.54 17.39
CA TRP A 70 -4.49 10.63 16.28
C TRP A 70 -5.39 9.47 16.72
N THR A 71 -6.43 9.22 15.93
CA THR A 71 -7.26 8.02 16.06
C THR A 71 -6.61 6.91 15.25
N VAL A 72 -6.35 5.76 15.88
CA VAL A 72 -5.88 4.54 15.22
C VAL A 72 -7.01 3.53 15.22
N THR A 73 -7.43 3.12 14.03
CA THR A 73 -8.40 2.03 13.83
C THR A 73 -7.72 0.86 13.11
N GLN A 74 -8.36 -0.30 13.09
CA GLN A 74 -7.81 -1.51 12.49
C GLN A 74 -8.88 -2.23 11.66
N ILE A 75 -8.44 -2.84 10.56
CA ILE A 75 -9.28 -3.64 9.67
C ILE A 75 -8.70 -5.04 9.48
N SER A 76 -9.56 -6.04 9.56
CA SER A 76 -9.21 -7.44 9.28
C SER A 76 -9.26 -7.67 7.77
N CYS A 77 -8.09 -7.62 7.14
CA CYS A 77 -8.02 -7.65 5.69
C CYS A 77 -7.94 -9.08 5.14
N HIS A 78 -7.04 -9.88 5.70
CA HIS A 78 -6.61 -11.14 5.13
C HIS A 78 -6.53 -12.24 6.20
N SER A 79 -6.59 -13.50 5.77
CA SER A 79 -6.42 -14.65 6.67
C SER A 79 -4.95 -14.98 6.97
N ASP A 80 -4.03 -14.39 6.22
CA ASP A 80 -2.58 -14.53 6.38
C ASP A 80 -1.92 -13.14 6.32
N VAL A 81 -0.63 -13.04 6.62
CA VAL A 81 0.15 -11.80 6.70
C VAL A 81 -0.04 -10.93 5.46
N VAL A 82 -0.30 -9.64 5.67
CA VAL A 82 -0.32 -8.64 4.60
C VAL A 82 1.12 -8.38 4.17
N THR A 83 1.44 -8.69 2.92
CA THR A 83 2.82 -8.68 2.42
C THR A 83 3.21 -7.31 1.89
N ASP A 84 2.28 -6.62 1.22
CA ASP A 84 2.41 -5.27 0.71
C ASP A 84 1.05 -4.57 0.67
N MET A 85 1.08 -3.24 0.60
CA MET A 85 -0.11 -2.42 0.43
C MET A 85 0.22 -1.16 -0.37
N ASP A 86 -0.78 -0.58 -1.03
CA ASP A 86 -0.60 0.66 -1.78
C ASP A 86 -1.91 1.44 -1.89
N PHE A 87 -1.83 2.76 -1.77
CA PHE A 87 -2.97 3.65 -2.00
C PHE A 87 -3.10 3.97 -3.48
N SER A 88 -4.33 4.11 -3.96
CA SER A 88 -4.58 4.58 -5.31
C SER A 88 -4.09 6.03 -5.48
N PRO A 89 -3.31 6.34 -6.52
CA PRO A 89 -2.92 7.72 -6.82
C PRO A 89 -4.09 8.59 -7.31
N PHE A 90 -5.25 7.97 -7.62
CA PHE A 90 -6.45 8.66 -8.11
C PHE A 90 -7.57 8.75 -7.07
N ASP A 91 -7.50 7.97 -5.98
CA ASP A 91 -8.52 7.92 -4.94
C ASP A 91 -7.85 7.76 -3.56
N GLU A 92 -7.91 8.82 -2.75
CA GLU A 92 -7.22 8.92 -1.46
C GLU A 92 -7.75 7.92 -0.40
N SER A 93 -8.97 7.40 -0.63
CA SER A 93 -9.65 6.43 0.23
C SER A 93 -9.51 5.00 -0.26
N LEU A 94 -8.98 4.76 -1.46
CA LEU A 94 -8.84 3.42 -2.01
C LEU A 94 -7.47 2.83 -1.67
N LEU A 95 -7.46 1.80 -0.83
CA LEU A 95 -6.28 1.03 -0.47
C LEU A 95 -6.35 -0.36 -1.11
N ALA A 96 -5.26 -0.80 -1.73
CA ALA A 96 -5.10 -2.18 -2.15
C ALA A 96 -4.10 -2.90 -1.22
N THR A 97 -4.44 -4.12 -0.83
CA THR A 97 -3.64 -4.98 0.05
C THR A 97 -3.40 -6.32 -0.62
N CYS A 98 -2.21 -6.89 -0.47
CA CYS A 98 -1.91 -8.26 -0.89
C CYS A 98 -1.37 -9.09 0.28
N SER A 99 -1.52 -10.41 0.20
CA SER A 99 -1.23 -11.30 1.32
C SER A 99 -0.66 -12.65 0.90
N GLY A 100 -0.13 -13.36 1.90
CA GLY A 100 0.13 -14.80 1.88
C GLY A 100 -1.06 -15.67 1.50
N ASP A 101 -2.29 -15.18 1.70
CA ASP A 101 -3.53 -15.90 1.36
C ASP A 101 -3.84 -15.98 -0.14
N GLU A 102 -2.90 -15.57 -0.99
CA GLU A 102 -2.98 -15.55 -2.46
C GLU A 102 -4.06 -14.61 -3.02
N THR A 103 -4.54 -13.66 -2.23
CA THR A 103 -5.54 -12.67 -2.66
C THR A 103 -5.02 -11.25 -2.62
N VAL A 104 -5.51 -10.44 -3.56
CA VAL A 104 -5.46 -8.98 -3.49
C VAL A 104 -6.85 -8.49 -3.12
N LYS A 105 -6.94 -7.58 -2.16
CA LYS A 105 -8.20 -6.95 -1.76
C LYS A 105 -8.11 -5.45 -1.90
N LEU A 106 -9.18 -4.84 -2.40
CA LEU A 106 -9.32 -3.38 -2.46
C LEU A 106 -10.34 -2.94 -1.41
N TRP A 107 -9.99 -1.91 -0.67
CA TRP A 107 -10.72 -1.38 0.45
C TRP A 107 -11.01 0.09 0.22
N ARG A 108 -12.29 0.46 0.29
CA ARG A 108 -12.71 1.85 0.32
C ARG A 108 -12.81 2.28 1.78
N LEU A 109 -11.78 3.00 2.22
CA LEU A 109 -11.59 3.38 3.61
C LEU A 109 -12.31 4.67 3.96
N CYS A 110 -12.86 4.68 5.16
CA CYS A 110 -13.49 5.86 5.77
C CYS A 110 -12.49 6.57 6.68
N ASP A 111 -12.87 7.75 7.16
CA ASP A 111 -12.08 8.42 8.20
C ASP A 111 -11.92 7.51 9.43
N PRO A 112 -10.77 7.53 10.12
CA PRO A 112 -10.51 6.63 11.26
C PRO A 112 -11.53 6.74 12.39
N GLU A 113 -12.20 7.89 12.52
CA GLU A 113 -13.29 8.14 13.48
C GLU A 113 -14.62 7.48 13.09
N GLN A 114 -14.75 6.99 11.86
CA GLN A 114 -15.93 6.31 11.34
C GLN A 114 -15.74 4.79 11.33
N GLU A 115 -16.87 4.07 11.26
CA GLU A 115 -16.87 2.62 11.12
C GLU A 115 -16.22 2.20 9.80
N GLN A 116 -15.22 1.33 9.90
CA GLN A 116 -14.45 0.85 8.76
C GLN A 116 -15.21 -0.26 8.03
N PRO A 117 -14.98 -0.46 6.71
CA PRO A 117 -15.64 -1.51 5.96
C PRO A 117 -15.32 -2.90 6.52
N SER A 118 -16.36 -3.72 6.73
CA SER A 118 -16.22 -5.12 7.16
C SER A 118 -15.89 -6.08 6.02
N SER A 119 -16.01 -5.63 4.77
CA SER A 119 -15.71 -6.41 3.57
C SER A 119 -15.04 -5.56 2.49
N PRO A 120 -14.16 -6.15 1.67
CA PRO A 120 -13.49 -5.42 0.60
C PRO A 120 -14.45 -5.10 -0.54
N GLU A 121 -14.22 -3.98 -1.23
CA GLU A 121 -14.96 -3.59 -2.44
C GLU A 121 -14.70 -4.58 -3.58
N LEU A 122 -13.47 -5.10 -3.66
CA LEU A 122 -13.05 -6.05 -4.66
C LEU A 122 -12.04 -7.05 -4.08
N THR A 123 -12.13 -8.31 -4.50
CA THR A 123 -11.11 -9.33 -4.25
C THR A 123 -10.66 -9.90 -5.58
N LEU A 124 -9.36 -9.82 -5.86
CA LEU A 124 -8.71 -10.44 -7.01
C LEU A 124 -7.95 -11.68 -6.54
N ARG A 125 -7.86 -12.68 -7.41
CA ARG A 125 -7.14 -13.93 -7.15
C ARG A 125 -6.10 -14.17 -8.25
N PRO A 126 -4.92 -13.52 -8.15
CA PRO A 126 -3.81 -13.72 -9.08
C PRO A 126 -3.42 -15.18 -9.31
N GLY A 127 -3.62 -16.01 -8.27
CA GLY A 127 -3.13 -17.37 -8.23
C GLY A 127 -1.61 -17.42 -8.31
N GLN A 128 -1.07 -18.62 -8.56
CA GLN A 128 0.37 -18.85 -8.73
C GLN A 128 1.22 -18.67 -7.46
N GLY A 129 0.61 -18.70 -6.28
CA GLY A 129 1.28 -18.72 -4.99
C GLY A 129 1.16 -17.41 -4.22
N ARG A 130 1.92 -17.33 -3.12
CA ARG A 130 2.02 -16.14 -2.25
C ARG A 130 2.31 -14.87 -3.04
N LEU A 131 1.62 -13.80 -2.67
CA LEU A 131 1.85 -12.46 -3.22
C LEU A 131 2.94 -11.76 -2.43
N GLU A 132 3.85 -11.09 -3.14
CA GLU A 132 5.01 -10.44 -2.55
C GLU A 132 4.92 -8.92 -2.60
N LEU A 133 4.50 -8.37 -3.74
CA LEU A 133 4.48 -6.92 -3.99
C LEU A 133 3.20 -6.50 -4.71
N LEU A 134 2.78 -5.26 -4.45
CA LEU A 134 1.60 -4.66 -5.04
C LEU A 134 1.84 -3.17 -5.31
N HIS A 135 1.46 -2.70 -6.49
CA HIS A 135 1.70 -1.30 -6.87
C HIS A 135 0.64 -0.78 -7.87
N PHE A 136 0.00 0.34 -7.56
CA PHE A 136 -0.90 1.01 -8.49
C PHE A 136 -0.13 1.69 -9.63
N HIS A 137 -0.68 1.68 -10.84
CA HIS A 137 -0.07 2.43 -11.93
C HIS A 137 -0.18 3.94 -11.66
N PRO A 138 0.91 4.72 -11.75
CA PRO A 138 0.91 6.12 -11.36
C PRO A 138 0.10 7.03 -12.30
N THR A 139 -0.13 6.62 -13.56
CA THR A 139 -0.77 7.46 -14.59
C THR A 139 -2.07 6.89 -15.16
N SER A 140 -2.40 5.63 -14.86
CA SER A 140 -3.60 4.98 -15.40
C SER A 140 -4.45 4.47 -14.25
N SER A 141 -5.66 5.03 -14.12
CA SER A 141 -6.59 4.60 -13.09
C SER A 141 -6.97 3.14 -13.28
N GLY A 142 -7.05 2.43 -12.16
CA GLY A 142 -7.49 1.03 -12.12
C GLY A 142 -6.48 0.00 -12.63
N LEU A 143 -5.24 0.38 -12.99
CA LEU A 143 -4.19 -0.59 -13.28
C LEU A 143 -3.37 -0.91 -12.02
N LEU A 144 -3.14 -2.20 -11.80
CA LEU A 144 -2.42 -2.71 -10.64
C LEU A 144 -1.39 -3.74 -11.06
N ALA A 145 -0.13 -3.54 -10.65
CA ALA A 145 0.92 -4.54 -10.77
C ALA A 145 0.96 -5.39 -9.51
N VAL A 146 0.97 -6.72 -9.68
CA VAL A 146 1.01 -7.69 -8.58
C VAL A 146 2.15 -8.66 -8.84
N SER A 147 3.06 -8.81 -7.89
CA SER A 147 4.12 -9.81 -7.95
C SER A 147 3.76 -11.01 -7.11
N THR A 148 3.77 -12.18 -7.74
CA THR A 148 3.69 -13.48 -7.04
C THR A 148 5.09 -14.06 -6.88
N THR A 149 5.24 -15.12 -6.07
CA THR A 149 6.49 -15.89 -6.00
C THR A 149 6.97 -16.44 -7.34
N LYS A 150 6.08 -16.64 -8.31
CA LYS A 150 6.40 -17.25 -9.61
C LYS A 150 6.54 -16.21 -10.72
N CYS A 151 5.58 -15.29 -10.81
CA CYS A 151 5.43 -14.39 -11.96
C CYS A 151 4.78 -13.06 -11.55
N PRO A 152 5.23 -11.92 -12.11
CA PRO A 152 4.49 -10.67 -12.04
C PRO A 152 3.30 -10.69 -13.01
N GLN A 153 2.22 -10.05 -12.60
CA GLN A 153 0.97 -9.91 -13.34
C GLN A 153 0.46 -8.46 -13.30
N ILE A 154 -0.22 -8.03 -14.36
CA ILE A 154 -0.91 -6.74 -14.42
C ILE A 154 -2.41 -7.00 -14.40
N TRP A 155 -3.11 -6.29 -13.54
CA TRP A 155 -4.53 -6.40 -13.29
C TRP A 155 -5.22 -5.08 -13.56
N GLU A 156 -6.48 -5.18 -13.97
CA GLU A 156 -7.39 -4.05 -14.05
C GLU A 156 -8.45 -4.19 -12.96
N THR A 157 -8.70 -3.15 -12.16
CA THR A 157 -9.62 -3.21 -11.02
C THR A 157 -11.09 -3.29 -11.47
N SER A 158 -11.40 -2.89 -12.70
CA SER A 158 -12.72 -3.06 -13.31
C SER A 158 -13.00 -4.51 -13.72
N ARG A 159 -11.94 -5.29 -14.03
CA ARG A 159 -12.03 -6.63 -14.61
C ARG A 159 -11.56 -7.69 -13.61
N ARG A 160 -12.52 -8.46 -13.10
CA ARG A 160 -12.30 -9.37 -11.96
C ARG A 160 -11.75 -10.74 -12.33
N ASP A 161 -11.89 -11.13 -13.60
CA ASP A 161 -11.81 -12.56 -13.96
C ASP A 161 -10.42 -13.03 -14.39
N ALA A 162 -9.53 -12.12 -14.84
CA ALA A 162 -8.21 -12.51 -15.35
C ALA A 162 -7.22 -11.32 -15.37
N PRO A 163 -5.90 -11.60 -15.25
CA PRO A 163 -4.89 -10.57 -15.45
C PRO A 163 -4.87 -10.10 -16.91
N LEU A 164 -4.56 -8.83 -17.13
CA LEU A 164 -4.31 -8.26 -18.46
C LEU A 164 -3.03 -8.85 -19.10
N ALA A 165 -2.02 -9.08 -18.28
CA ALA A 165 -0.76 -9.69 -18.71
C ALA A 165 -0.10 -10.41 -17.53
N GLY A 166 0.57 -11.52 -17.80
CA GLY A 166 1.41 -12.23 -16.84
C GLY A 166 2.64 -12.79 -17.55
N SER A 167 3.82 -12.67 -16.92
CA SER A 167 5.07 -13.12 -17.54
C SER A 167 5.74 -14.19 -16.68
N CYS A 168 5.58 -15.45 -17.07
CA CYS A 168 6.31 -16.57 -16.50
C CYS A 168 7.43 -16.98 -17.46
N ARG A 169 8.69 -16.94 -17.00
CA ARG A 169 9.96 -17.28 -17.70
C ARG A 169 9.87 -17.49 -19.23
N GLY A 170 10.43 -16.54 -20.00
CA GLY A 170 10.79 -16.78 -21.41
C GLY A 170 10.55 -15.62 -22.39
N LYS A 171 9.80 -14.59 -22.02
CA LYS A 171 9.66 -13.37 -22.82
C LYS A 171 9.81 -12.15 -21.93
N LYS A 172 10.83 -11.33 -22.19
CA LYS A 172 11.06 -10.06 -21.49
C LYS A 172 9.83 -9.17 -21.65
N CYS A 173 9.15 -8.83 -20.56
CA CYS A 173 8.38 -7.59 -20.50
C CYS A 173 9.32 -6.55 -19.88
N LEU A 174 9.95 -5.74 -20.73
CA LEU A 174 10.66 -4.54 -20.31
C LEU A 174 9.61 -3.51 -19.91
N PHE A 175 9.37 -3.35 -18.61
CA PHE A 175 8.64 -2.21 -18.09
C PHE A 175 9.59 -1.01 -18.05
N THR A 176 9.91 -0.44 -19.20
CA THR A 176 10.52 0.88 -19.26
C THR A 176 9.41 1.91 -19.19
N GLY A 177 9.16 2.41 -17.98
CA GLY A 177 8.42 3.65 -17.79
C GLY A 177 9.26 4.81 -18.30
N THR A 178 9.21 5.10 -19.61
CA THR A 178 9.64 6.39 -20.13
C THR A 178 8.51 7.37 -19.92
N VAL A 179 8.71 8.27 -18.96
CA VAL A 179 7.97 9.52 -18.85
C VAL A 179 8.41 10.40 -20.03
N THR A 180 7.49 10.70 -20.94
CA THR A 180 7.60 11.85 -21.87
C THR A 180 6.78 13.00 -21.34
#